data_AF-A0A838DA09-F1
#
_entry.id   AF-A0A838DA09-F1
#
_cell.length_a   1.000
_cell.length_b   1.000
_cell.length_c   1.000
_cell.angle_alpha   90.00
_cell.angle_beta   90.00
_cell.angle_gamma   90.00
#
_symmetry.space_group_name_H-M   'P 1'
#
loop_
_entity.id
_entity.type
_entity.pdbx_description
1 polymer ?
#
loop_
_entity_poly.entity_id
_entity_poly.type
_entity_poly.pdbx_seq_one_letter_code
_entity_poly.pdbx_strand_id
1 'polypeptide(L)' 'MGTSAEPSNKKSSDNTCPICGITLANKDEKEEHMKLEHSEHKQPSGVS' A
#
# COMPACT_ATOMS: atom_id res chain seq x y z
N MET A 1 11.70 36.51 10.56
CA MET A 1 10.50 35.78 10.10
C MET A 1 10.82 34.31 10.16
N GLY A 2 10.18 33.56 11.05
CA GLY A 2 10.42 32.13 11.18
C GLY A 2 9.14 31.46 11.64
N THR A 3 8.61 30.59 10.80
CA THR A 3 7.83 29.38 11.10
C THR A 3 7.35 28.82 9.76
N SER A 4 8.20 28.10 9.05
CA SER A 4 7.72 27.16 8.04
C SER A 4 7.37 25.88 8.77
N ALA A 5 6.10 25.77 9.15
CA ALA A 5 5.56 24.56 9.74
C ALA A 5 5.62 23.45 8.69
N GLU A 6 6.55 22.51 8.88
CA GLU A 6 6.59 21.23 8.18
C GLU A 6 5.30 20.47 8.52
N PRO A 7 4.40 20.20 7.55
CA PRO A 7 3.22 19.41 7.84
C PRO A 7 3.61 17.93 7.90
N SER A 8 4.01 17.54 9.11
CA SER A 8 3.47 16.37 9.81
C SER A 8 3.24 15.14 8.95
N ASN A 9 4.33 14.39 8.76
CA ASN A 9 4.42 12.94 8.64
C ASN A 9 3.10 12.20 8.99
N LYS A 10 2.19 12.07 8.02
CA LYS A 10 0.96 11.29 8.17
C LYS A 10 1.21 9.89 7.61
N LYS A 11 1.72 9.03 8.50
CA LYS A 11 1.41 7.59 8.59
C LYS A 11 1.45 6.83 7.25
N SER A 12 2.65 6.63 6.70
CA SER A 12 2.86 5.73 5.54
C SER A 12 2.96 4.24 5.92
N SER A 13 2.40 3.82 7.06
CA SER A 13 2.45 2.42 7.49
C SER A 13 1.42 1.51 6.76
N ASP A 14 0.55 2.09 5.93
CA ASP A 14 -0.53 1.37 5.21
C ASP A 14 -0.09 0.76 3.87
N ASN A 15 1.14 1.04 3.44
CA ASN A 15 1.64 0.67 2.11
C ASN A 15 2.42 -0.66 2.09
N THR A 16 2.42 -1.40 3.19
CA THR A 16 3.08 -2.71 3.26
C THR A 16 2.20 -3.80 2.67
N CYS A 17 2.79 -4.59 1.76
CA CYS A 17 2.13 -5.75 1.17
C CYS A 17 2.00 -6.86 2.23
N PRO A 18 0.79 -7.36 2.50
CA PRO A 18 0.57 -8.40 3.50
C PRO A 18 1.02 -9.80 3.05
N ILE A 19 1.34 -9.99 1.77
CA ILE A 19 1.72 -11.31 1.22
C ILE A 19 3.24 -11.51 1.34
N CYS A 20 4.02 -10.50 0.97
CA CYS A 20 5.49 -10.58 0.94
C CYS A 20 6.19 -9.65 1.94
N GLY A 21 5.45 -8.75 2.61
CA GLY A 21 6.00 -7.82 3.60
C GLY A 21 6.72 -6.60 3.01
N ILE A 22 6.69 -6.39 1.69
CA ILE A 22 7.37 -5.26 1.05
C ILE A 22 6.61 -3.96 1.36
N THR A 23 7.31 -2.95 1.85
CA THR A 23 6.72 -1.63 2.15
C THR A 23 6.90 -0.70 0.96
N LEU A 24 5.79 -0.27 0.36
CA LEU A 24 5.82 0.54 -0.85
C LEU A 24 5.70 2.03 -0.53
N ALA A 25 6.05 2.88 -1.50
CA ALA A 25 6.04 4.32 -1.31
C ALA A 25 4.62 4.86 -1.08
N ASN A 26 3.64 4.33 -1.82
CA ASN A 26 2.25 4.76 -1.77
C ASN A 26 1.29 3.58 -1.97
N LYS A 27 0.00 3.83 -1.73
CA LYS A 27 -1.05 2.83 -1.90
C LYS A 27 -1.21 2.38 -3.36
N ASP A 28 -1.05 3.31 -4.30
CA ASP A 28 -1.14 3.04 -5.74
C ASP A 28 -0.11 1.98 -6.18
N GLU A 29 1.15 2.18 -5.76
CA GLU A 29 2.19 1.19 -5.99
C GLU A 29 1.86 -0.13 -5.31
N LYS A 30 1.30 -0.13 -4.09
CA LYS A 30 0.92 -1.36 -3.38
C LYS A 30 -0.13 -2.13 -4.18
N GLU A 31 -1.11 -1.44 -4.74
CA GLU A 31 -2.15 -2.06 -5.58
C GLU A 31 -1.54 -2.63 -6.86
N GLU A 32 -0.70 -1.89 -7.58
CA GLU A 32 -0.01 -2.38 -8.78
C GLU A 32 0.94 -3.54 -8.47
N HIS A 33 1.66 -3.50 -7.36
CA HIS A 33 2.49 -4.59 -6.87
C HIS A 33 1.65 -5.84 -6.56
N MET A 34 0.54 -5.69 -5.83
CA MET A 34 -0.37 -6.81 -5.62
C MET A 34 -0.95 -7.31 -6.94
N LYS A 35 -1.09 -6.43 -7.94
CA LYS A 35 -1.61 -6.76 -9.26
C LYS A 35 -0.60 -7.39 -10.23
N LEU A 36 0.69 -7.20 -10.02
CA LEU A 36 1.74 -7.75 -10.87
C LEU A 36 2.38 -8.98 -10.21
N GLU A 37 2.69 -8.89 -8.91
CA GLU A 37 3.42 -9.91 -8.16
C GLU A 37 2.48 -10.94 -7.50
N HIS A 38 1.23 -10.55 -7.21
CA HIS A 38 0.29 -11.37 -6.42
C HIS A 38 -1.09 -11.54 -7.06
N SER A 39 -1.27 -11.14 -8.33
CA SER A 39 -2.56 -11.23 -9.03
C SER A 39 -2.96 -12.63 -9.44
N GLU A 40 -2.20 -13.65 -9.06
CA GLU A 40 -2.40 -14.99 -9.60
C GLU A 40 -3.72 -15.65 -9.20
N HIS A 41 -4.46 -15.16 -8.19
CA HIS A 41 -5.74 -15.78 -7.83
C HIS A 41 -6.83 -14.79 -7.37
N LYS A 42 -7.36 -13.99 -8.30
CA LYS A 42 -8.75 -13.50 -8.17
C LYS A 42 -9.71 -14.66 -8.49
N GLN A 43 -9.83 -15.61 -7.57
CA GLN A 43 -11.01 -16.47 -7.50
C GLN A 43 -12.03 -15.76 -6.60
N PRO A 44 -13.26 -15.49 -7.07
CA PRO A 44 -14.29 -14.95 -6.23
C PRO A 44 -14.71 -16.06 -5.25
N SER A 45 -14.34 -15.96 -3.98
CA SER A 45 -15.09 -16.69 -2.95
C SER A 45 -16.42 -15.98 -2.72
N GLY A 46 -17.25 -16.00 -3.77
CA GLY A 46 -18.69 -15.94 -3.65
C GLY A 46 -19.19 -17.38 -3.65
N VAL A 47 -19.09 -18.06 -2.51
CA VAL A 47 -20.00 -19.16 -2.18
C VAL A 47 -20.04 -19.33 -0.66
N SER A 48 -21.16 -18.90 -0.09
CA SER A 48 -21.91 -19.51 1.03
C SER A 48 -23.13 -18.67 1.29
#